data_AF-A0AAN8D820-F1
#
_entry.id   AF-A0AAN8D820-F1
#
_cell.length_a   1.000
_cell.length_b   1.000
_cell.length_c   1.000
_cell.angle_alpha   90.00
_cell.angle_beta   90.00
_cell.angle_gamma   90.00
#
_symmetry.space_group_name_H-M   'P 1'
#
loop_
_entity.id
_entity.type
_entity.pdbx_description
1 polymer ?
#
loop_
_entity_poly.entity_id
_entity_poly.type
_entity_poly.pdbx_seq_one_letter_code
_entity_poly.pdbx_strand_id
1 'polypeptide(L)'
;MAKLLYTLKLALMKQHIALLPQGTITTRQQVPKIQAFAIFITHIYAKWWLTCEKSVDAAWNDLTLYHHLQAYKAVDEDIAASAIKALERHHWYLTGEMLPLALFSSKVPNEDKRALASAILEHKPDDLPMHIPEQRFGAGFGKPKFPTLLPTTSLADLANKDCWFGMHQLHIDPEFMSLDVKEWATNAAFKKSVVNVCAMNVVNDCAERGVKLMSDFVAVARKEQHLQNVLQAVEHDRSQQPNLRRCKHKVIAS
;
A
#
# COMPACT_ATOMS: atom_id res chain seq x y z
N MET A 1 8.42 -2.19 -11.44
CA MET A 1 9.05 -3.46 -11.02
C MET A 1 10.23 -3.91 -11.85
N ALA A 2 10.20 -3.82 -13.19
CA ALA A 2 11.32 -4.24 -14.04
C ALA A 2 12.67 -3.62 -13.63
N LYS A 3 12.69 -2.32 -13.29
CA LYS A 3 13.91 -1.64 -12.82
C LYS A 3 14.48 -2.23 -11.53
N LEU A 4 13.64 -2.65 -10.58
CA LEU A 4 14.09 -3.25 -9.31
C LEU A 4 14.69 -4.64 -9.54
N LEU A 5 14.01 -5.47 -10.35
CA LEU A 5 14.53 -6.78 -10.74
C LEU A 5 15.86 -6.65 -11.50
N TYR A 6 15.98 -5.64 -12.35
CA TYR A 6 17.23 -5.35 -13.06
C TYR A 6 18.34 -4.93 -12.10
N THR A 7 18.07 -4.05 -11.13
CA THR A 7 19.04 -3.69 -10.07
C THR A 7 19.52 -4.93 -9.32
N LEU A 8 18.60 -5.82 -8.91
CA LEU A 8 18.96 -7.06 -8.22
C LEU A 8 19.83 -7.95 -9.10
N LYS A 9 19.48 -8.10 -10.38
CA LYS A 9 20.28 -8.87 -11.34
C LYS A 9 21.68 -8.29 -11.50
N LEU A 10 21.80 -6.97 -11.63
CA LEU A 10 23.11 -6.29 -11.72
C LEU A 10 23.94 -6.51 -10.45
N ALA A 11 23.33 -6.43 -9.27
CA ALA A 11 24.01 -6.68 -8.00
C ALA A 11 24.49 -8.13 -7.87
N LEU A 12 23.67 -9.11 -8.26
CA LEU A 12 24.02 -10.54 -8.23
C LEU A 12 25.11 -10.90 -9.25
N MET A 13 25.06 -10.30 -10.44
CA MET A 13 26.03 -10.56 -11.51
C MET A 13 27.32 -9.72 -11.38
N LYS A 14 27.52 -8.99 -10.27
CA LYS A 14 28.65 -8.07 -10.08
C LYS A 14 30.01 -8.69 -10.45
N GLN A 15 30.26 -9.94 -10.08
CA GLN A 15 31.52 -10.63 -10.40
C GLN A 15 31.70 -10.83 -11.91
N HIS A 16 30.66 -11.24 -12.63
CA HIS A 16 30.70 -11.41 -14.08
C HIS A 16 30.82 -10.06 -14.80
N ILE A 17 30.14 -9.02 -14.30
CA ILE A 17 30.24 -7.66 -14.85
C ILE A 17 31.66 -7.12 -14.71
N ALA A 18 32.36 -7.45 -13.62
CA ALA A 18 33.74 -7.01 -13.38
C ALA A 18 34.77 -7.65 -14.34
N LEU A 19 34.41 -8.74 -15.02
CA LEU A 19 35.26 -9.36 -16.05
C LEU A 19 35.16 -8.65 -17.41
N LEU A 20 34.15 -7.81 -17.61
CA LEU A 20 33.95 -7.07 -18.84
C LEU A 20 34.84 -5.80 -18.88
N PRO A 21 35.12 -5.25 -20.07
CA PRO A 21 35.78 -3.96 -20.17
C PRO A 21 35.11 -2.88 -19.30
N GLN A 22 35.92 -2.00 -18.73
CA GLN A 22 35.42 -0.98 -17.82
C GLN A 22 34.39 -0.07 -18.52
N GLY A 23 33.22 0.10 -17.90
CA GLY A 23 32.16 0.96 -18.42
C GLY A 23 31.18 0.27 -19.38
N THR A 24 31.32 -1.03 -19.66
CA THR A 24 30.37 -1.75 -20.53
C THR A 24 28.94 -1.79 -19.97
N ILE A 25 28.77 -1.96 -18.65
CA ILE A 25 27.44 -2.07 -18.01
C ILE A 25 27.29 -1.05 -16.88
N THR A 26 28.28 -0.96 -15.99
CA THR A 26 28.24 -0.05 -14.84
C THR A 26 29.57 0.68 -14.68
N THR A 27 29.53 1.95 -14.27
CA THR A 27 30.74 2.68 -13.89
C THR A 27 31.16 2.34 -12.45
N ARG A 28 32.43 2.60 -12.09
CA ARG A 28 32.94 2.37 -10.72
C ARG A 28 32.12 3.11 -9.65
N GLN A 29 31.58 4.29 -10.00
CA GLN A 29 30.74 5.10 -9.10
C GLN A 29 29.31 4.55 -8.95
N GLN A 30 28.80 3.81 -9.94
CA GLN A 30 27.45 3.23 -9.92
C GLN A 30 27.39 1.92 -9.13
N VAL A 31 28.45 1.12 -9.14
CA VAL A 31 28.51 -0.17 -8.41
C VAL A 31 28.06 -0.05 -6.95
N PRO A 32 28.62 0.84 -6.11
CA PRO A 32 28.19 0.94 -4.71
C PRO A 32 26.73 1.37 -4.58
N LYS A 33 26.24 2.26 -5.47
CA LYS A 33 24.83 2.71 -5.48
C LYS A 33 23.86 1.58 -5.83
N ILE A 34 24.23 0.73 -6.80
CA ILE A 34 23.44 -0.46 -7.18
C ILE A 34 23.39 -1.45 -6.02
N GLN A 35 24.52 -1.65 -5.31
CA GLN A 35 24.56 -2.53 -4.15
C GLN A 35 23.71 -1.99 -3.00
N ALA A 36 23.85 -0.71 -2.64
CA ALA A 36 23.04 -0.08 -1.59
C ALA A 36 21.54 -0.16 -1.92
N PHE A 37 21.17 0.13 -3.17
CA PHE A 37 19.77 0.03 -3.59
C PHE A 37 19.25 -1.41 -3.63
N ALA A 38 20.09 -2.38 -4.01
CA ALA A 38 19.73 -3.81 -3.94
C ALA A 38 19.48 -4.26 -2.49
N ILE A 39 20.32 -3.82 -1.54
CA ILE A 39 20.13 -4.09 -0.10
C ILE A 39 18.82 -3.48 0.40
N PHE A 40 18.54 -2.23 0.03
CA PHE A 40 17.27 -1.58 0.36
C PHE A 40 16.06 -2.36 -0.21
N ILE A 41 16.14 -2.80 -1.46
CA ILE A 41 15.06 -3.57 -2.09
C ILE A 41 14.79 -4.85 -1.31
N THR A 42 15.84 -5.60 -0.95
CA THR A 42 15.70 -6.89 -0.29
C THR A 42 15.25 -6.78 1.16
N HIS A 43 15.76 -5.79 1.91
CA HIS A 43 15.49 -5.64 3.34
C HIS A 43 14.20 -4.87 3.64
N ILE A 44 13.85 -3.91 2.77
CA ILE A 44 12.70 -3.02 2.98
C ILE A 44 11.66 -3.25 1.90
N TYR A 45 11.92 -2.79 0.68
CA TYR A 45 10.86 -2.51 -0.29
C TYR A 45 10.08 -3.75 -0.77
N ALA A 46 10.75 -4.88 -0.99
CA ALA A 46 10.16 -6.06 -1.61
C ALA A 46 8.97 -6.62 -0.81
N LYS A 47 9.08 -6.66 0.53
CA LYS A 47 8.00 -7.14 1.42
C LYS A 47 6.73 -6.32 1.20
N TRP A 48 6.83 -5.01 1.32
CA TRP A 48 5.69 -4.10 1.26
C TRP A 48 5.02 -4.12 -0.10
N TRP A 49 5.83 -4.15 -1.16
CA TRP A 49 5.33 -4.32 -2.52
C TRP A 49 4.51 -5.60 -2.69
N LEU A 50 4.96 -6.73 -2.14
CA LEU A 50 4.27 -8.00 -2.30
C LEU A 50 3.00 -8.10 -1.44
N THR A 51 2.85 -7.24 -0.42
CA THR A 51 1.75 -7.32 0.55
C THR A 51 0.69 -6.22 0.42
N CYS A 52 0.76 -5.37 -0.61
CA CYS A 52 -0.16 -4.23 -0.87
C CYS A 52 -1.42 -4.62 -1.66
N GLU A 53 -1.97 -5.81 -1.42
CA GLU A 53 -3.08 -6.35 -2.22
C GLU A 53 -4.47 -6.14 -1.61
N LYS A 54 -4.53 -5.78 -0.32
CA LYS A 54 -5.77 -5.54 0.41
C LYS A 54 -5.80 -4.13 0.95
N SER A 55 -6.92 -3.44 0.75
CA SER A 55 -7.19 -2.10 1.27
C SER A 55 -7.18 -2.08 2.79
N VAL A 56 -7.73 -3.12 3.43
CA VAL A 56 -7.76 -3.27 4.90
C VAL A 56 -6.36 -3.34 5.52
N ASP A 57 -5.38 -3.87 4.80
CA ASP A 57 -4.01 -3.98 5.29
C ASP A 57 -3.18 -2.70 5.04
N ALA A 58 -3.68 -1.78 4.22
CA ALA A 58 -2.88 -0.71 3.66
C ALA A 58 -2.38 0.28 4.73
N ALA A 59 -3.26 0.76 5.61
CA ALA A 59 -2.89 1.67 6.70
C ALA A 59 -1.79 1.07 7.61
N TRP A 60 -1.95 -0.20 7.99
CA TRP A 60 -0.95 -0.89 8.79
C TRP A 60 0.37 -1.09 8.04
N ASN A 61 0.29 -1.46 6.76
CA ASN A 61 1.48 -1.63 5.93
C ASN A 61 2.25 -0.31 5.79
N ASP A 62 1.56 0.80 5.54
CA ASP A 62 2.17 2.12 5.35
C ASP A 62 2.83 2.61 6.64
N LEU A 63 2.14 2.49 7.77
CA LEU A 63 2.69 2.88 9.08
C LEU A 63 3.89 1.99 9.47
N THR A 64 3.79 0.68 9.26
CA THR A 64 4.89 -0.22 9.59
C THR A 64 6.09 -0.04 8.64
N LEU A 65 5.85 0.24 7.36
CA LEU A 65 6.89 0.62 6.41
C LEU A 65 7.60 1.90 6.87
N TYR A 66 6.85 2.91 7.30
CA TYR A 66 7.44 4.14 7.84
C TYR A 66 8.36 3.84 9.04
N HIS A 67 7.92 3.03 10.01
CA HIS A 67 8.75 2.63 11.15
C HIS A 67 10.00 1.84 10.74
N HIS A 68 9.87 0.93 9.77
CA HIS A 68 11.00 0.20 9.21
C HIS A 68 11.99 1.14 8.51
N LEU A 69 11.52 2.17 7.81
CA LEU A 69 12.37 3.17 7.17
C LEU A 69 13.09 4.04 8.20
N GLN A 70 12.42 4.41 9.30
CA GLN A 70 13.06 5.13 10.40
C GLN A 70 14.19 4.31 11.02
N ALA A 71 13.98 3.01 11.27
CA ALA A 71 15.03 2.11 11.73
C ALA A 71 16.16 1.94 10.69
N TYR A 72 15.80 1.89 9.39
CA TYR A 72 16.77 1.72 8.30
C TYR A 72 17.72 2.93 8.13
N LYS A 73 17.42 4.09 8.71
CA LYS A 73 18.37 5.22 8.76
C LYS A 73 19.70 4.85 9.39
N ALA A 74 19.72 3.90 10.32
CA ALA A 74 20.96 3.39 10.92
C ALA A 74 21.84 2.59 9.92
N VAL A 75 21.26 2.13 8.81
CA VAL A 75 21.96 1.39 7.75
C VAL A 75 22.35 2.30 6.60
N ASP A 76 21.40 3.11 6.11
CA ASP A 76 21.61 4.07 5.02
C ASP A 76 20.61 5.24 5.15
N GLU A 77 21.10 6.35 5.71
CA GLU A 77 20.29 7.53 5.99
C GLU A 77 19.74 8.18 4.71
N ASP A 78 20.56 8.28 3.66
CA ASP A 78 20.19 8.95 2.41
C ASP A 78 19.06 8.20 1.69
N ILE A 79 19.16 6.87 1.60
CA ILE A 79 18.12 6.04 1.00
C ILE A 79 16.86 6.07 1.87
N ALA A 80 17.00 5.94 3.19
CA ALA A 80 15.87 5.98 4.11
C ALA A 80 15.12 7.32 4.01
N ALA A 81 15.82 8.46 4.04
CA ALA A 81 15.25 9.79 3.92
C ALA A 81 14.54 9.98 2.58
N SER A 82 15.16 9.53 1.49
CA SER A 82 14.56 9.57 0.15
C SER A 82 13.30 8.72 0.05
N ALA A 83 13.29 7.53 0.67
CA ALA A 83 12.14 6.64 0.70
C ALA A 83 11.00 7.17 1.59
N ILE A 84 11.30 7.77 2.76
CA ILE A 84 10.31 8.43 3.61
C ILE A 84 9.65 9.59 2.87
N LYS A 85 10.45 10.46 2.24
CA LYS A 85 9.94 11.56 1.42
C LYS A 85 9.08 11.07 0.25
N ALA A 86 9.39 9.90 -0.30
CA ALA A 86 8.53 9.28 -1.28
C ALA A 86 7.20 8.85 -0.65
N LEU A 87 7.23 8.12 0.47
CA LEU A 87 6.07 7.61 1.19
C LEU A 87 5.11 8.73 1.65
N GLU A 88 5.64 9.88 2.09
CA GLU A 88 4.87 11.06 2.51
C GLU A 88 3.91 11.59 1.44
N ARG A 89 4.13 11.25 0.16
CA ARG A 89 3.25 11.61 -0.94
C ARG A 89 2.08 10.64 -1.14
N HIS A 90 2.07 9.51 -0.43
CA HIS A 90 1.13 8.40 -0.61
C HIS A 90 0.43 7.96 0.69
N HIS A 91 0.34 8.82 1.72
CA HIS A 91 -0.36 8.53 3.00
C HIS A 91 -1.90 8.47 2.90
N TRP A 92 -2.47 8.09 1.76
CA TRP A 92 -3.92 8.06 1.53
C TRP A 92 -4.64 7.13 2.50
N TYR A 93 -4.06 5.98 2.82
CA TYR A 93 -4.66 5.02 3.75
C TYR A 93 -4.48 5.40 5.22
N LEU A 94 -3.68 6.42 5.51
CA LEU A 94 -3.47 6.98 6.84
C LEU A 94 -4.35 8.20 7.11
N THR A 95 -5.19 8.62 6.16
CA THR A 95 -6.18 9.68 6.41
C THR A 95 -7.36 9.15 7.20
N GLY A 96 -8.05 10.04 7.93
CA GLY A 96 -9.14 9.65 8.81
C GLY A 96 -10.22 8.82 8.09
N GLU A 97 -10.57 9.14 6.84
CA GLU A 97 -11.61 8.42 6.11
C GLU A 97 -11.25 6.96 5.79
N MET A 98 -9.96 6.67 5.57
CA MET A 98 -9.49 5.34 5.18
C MET A 98 -8.97 4.53 6.37
N LEU A 99 -8.58 5.20 7.45
CA LEU A 99 -8.03 4.58 8.66
C LEU A 99 -8.92 3.48 9.28
N PRO A 100 -10.27 3.58 9.31
CA PRO A 100 -11.15 2.53 9.85
C PRO A 100 -10.98 1.16 9.19
N LEU A 101 -10.45 1.10 7.97
CA LEU A 101 -10.18 -0.17 7.28
C LEU A 101 -9.18 -1.05 8.04
N ALA A 102 -8.27 -0.44 8.80
CA ALA A 102 -7.28 -1.15 9.60
C ALA A 102 -7.91 -2.07 10.66
N LEU A 103 -9.12 -1.74 11.15
CA LEU A 103 -9.86 -2.56 12.12
C LEU A 103 -10.13 -3.98 11.59
N PHE A 104 -10.24 -4.13 10.27
CA PHE A 104 -10.54 -5.38 9.59
C PHE A 104 -9.29 -6.15 9.14
N SER A 105 -8.09 -5.57 9.26
CA SER A 105 -6.85 -6.26 8.91
C SER A 105 -6.53 -7.37 9.91
N SER A 106 -6.06 -8.51 9.42
CA SER A 106 -5.48 -9.54 10.30
C SER A 106 -4.04 -9.24 10.72
N LYS A 107 -3.42 -8.19 10.16
CA LYS A 107 -2.04 -7.80 10.47
C LYS A 107 -1.94 -6.83 11.65
N VAL A 108 -3.01 -6.11 11.95
CA VAL A 108 -3.06 -5.17 13.07
C VAL A 108 -3.26 -5.98 14.36
N PRO A 109 -2.35 -5.86 15.34
CA PRO A 109 -2.50 -6.52 16.64
C PRO A 109 -3.79 -6.10 17.35
N ASN A 110 -4.32 -6.98 18.20
CA ASN A 110 -5.58 -6.69 18.91
C ASN A 110 -5.49 -5.47 19.83
N GLU A 111 -4.31 -5.18 20.38
CA GLU A 111 -4.07 -3.99 21.20
C GLU A 111 -4.19 -2.71 20.36
N ASP A 112 -3.53 -2.66 19.20
CA ASP A 112 -3.63 -1.55 18.25
C ASP A 112 -5.07 -1.38 17.71
N LYS A 113 -5.78 -2.48 17.45
CA LYS A 113 -7.21 -2.42 17.06
C LYS A 113 -8.07 -1.80 18.14
N ARG A 114 -7.84 -2.19 19.40
CA ARG A 114 -8.58 -1.65 20.54
C ARG A 114 -8.29 -0.16 20.70
N ALA A 115 -7.02 0.23 20.67
CA ALA A 115 -6.61 1.63 20.77
C ALA A 115 -7.20 2.48 19.63
N LEU A 116 -7.15 1.99 18.39
CA LEU A 116 -7.74 2.66 17.24
C LEU A 116 -9.27 2.78 17.38
N ALA A 117 -9.97 1.71 17.75
CA ALA A 117 -11.42 1.73 17.94
C ALA A 117 -11.84 2.72 19.02
N SER A 118 -11.16 2.72 20.17
CA SER A 118 -11.37 3.70 21.24
C SER A 118 -11.16 5.13 20.75
N ALA A 119 -10.05 5.39 20.06
CA ALA A 119 -9.75 6.72 19.54
C ALA A 119 -10.77 7.18 18.49
N ILE A 120 -11.29 6.28 17.63
CA ILE A 120 -12.38 6.61 16.69
C ILE A 120 -13.65 6.98 17.47
N LEU A 121 -14.03 6.21 18.49
CA LEU A 121 -15.22 6.46 19.30
C LEU A 121 -15.14 7.80 20.05
N GLU A 122 -13.96 8.18 20.56
CA GLU A 122 -13.73 9.48 21.21
C GLU A 122 -13.95 10.66 20.26
N HIS A 123 -13.74 10.47 18.96
CA HIS A 123 -13.96 11.49 17.93
C HIS A 123 -15.37 11.43 17.32
N LYS A 124 -16.32 10.75 17.98
CA LYS A 124 -17.72 10.71 17.53
C LYS A 124 -18.30 12.12 17.45
N PRO A 125 -18.82 12.56 16.29
CA PRO A 125 -19.48 13.86 16.19
C PRO A 125 -20.76 13.87 17.02
N ASP A 126 -21.03 15.00 17.70
CA ASP A 126 -22.10 15.12 18.70
C ASP A 126 -23.52 14.96 18.13
N ASP A 127 -23.79 15.38 16.88
CA ASP A 127 -24.91 14.99 16.01
C ASP A 127 -24.92 15.89 14.75
N LEU A 128 -25.81 15.60 13.79
CA LEU A 128 -25.83 16.05 12.38
C LEU A 128 -25.69 17.57 12.10
N PRO A 129 -25.12 17.95 10.93
CA PRO A 129 -24.70 17.06 9.84
C PRO A 129 -23.32 16.42 10.09
N MET A 130 -23.19 15.17 9.65
CA MET A 130 -21.95 14.41 9.67
C MET A 130 -20.81 15.26 9.11
N HIS A 131 -19.69 15.34 9.83
CA HIS A 131 -18.56 16.14 9.40
C HIS A 131 -18.11 15.70 8.00
N ILE A 132 -18.22 16.60 7.02
CA ILE A 132 -17.69 16.40 5.67
C ILE A 132 -16.26 16.94 5.67
N PRO A 133 -15.25 16.17 5.27
CA PRO A 133 -13.86 16.63 5.27
C PRO A 133 -13.67 17.92 4.47
N GLU A 134 -13.44 19.03 5.16
CA GLU A 134 -13.34 20.39 4.58
C GLU A 134 -12.08 20.58 3.71
N GLN A 135 -11.07 19.72 3.89
CA GLN A 135 -9.75 19.86 3.28
C GLN A 135 -9.59 19.15 1.93
N ARG A 136 -10.71 18.78 1.29
CA ARG A 136 -10.71 18.22 -0.07
C ARG A 136 -10.73 19.37 -1.08
N PHE A 137 -9.63 19.58 -1.81
CA PHE A 137 -9.57 20.61 -2.87
C PHE A 137 -10.59 20.34 -4.00
N GLY A 138 -11.21 21.39 -4.56
CA GLY A 138 -12.10 21.29 -5.73
C GLY A 138 -13.48 20.70 -5.41
N ALA A 139 -14.09 19.96 -6.35
CA ALA A 139 -15.45 19.38 -6.24
C ALA A 139 -15.59 18.24 -5.20
N GLY A 140 -14.82 18.26 -4.10
CA GLY A 140 -14.87 17.25 -3.03
C GLY A 140 -13.98 16.03 -3.25
N PHE A 141 -13.20 15.97 -4.33
CA PHE A 141 -12.32 14.83 -4.67
C PHE A 141 -10.81 15.17 -4.66
N GLY A 142 -10.42 16.31 -4.07
CA GLY A 142 -9.03 16.76 -4.06
C GLY A 142 -8.11 15.94 -3.16
N LYS A 143 -6.80 16.13 -3.35
CA LYS A 143 -5.77 15.50 -2.51
C LYS A 143 -5.99 15.87 -1.03
N PRO A 144 -6.13 14.89 -0.12
CA PRO A 144 -6.28 15.18 1.30
C PRO A 144 -5.01 15.83 1.87
N LYS A 145 -5.16 16.52 3.00
CA LYS A 145 -4.02 16.82 3.86
C LYS A 145 -3.58 15.53 4.52
N PHE A 146 -2.36 15.11 4.24
CA PHE A 146 -1.80 13.91 4.85
C PHE A 146 -1.36 14.17 6.30
N PRO A 147 -1.47 13.15 7.18
CA PRO A 147 -0.93 13.25 8.52
C PRO A 147 0.60 13.37 8.48
N THR A 148 1.14 14.08 9.47
CA THR A 148 2.58 14.09 9.74
C THR A 148 2.90 12.93 10.68
N LEU A 149 3.76 12.01 10.25
CA LEU A 149 4.15 10.85 11.04
C LEU A 149 5.39 11.17 11.88
N LEU A 150 5.41 10.64 13.10
CA LEU A 150 6.54 10.61 14.01
C LEU A 150 6.99 9.15 14.22
N PRO A 151 8.23 8.90 14.65
CA PRO A 151 8.72 7.54 14.91
C PRO A 151 7.89 6.73 15.93
N THR A 152 7.11 7.40 16.77
CA THR A 152 6.24 6.78 17.78
C THR A 152 4.78 6.74 17.37
N THR A 153 4.42 7.25 16.18
CA THR A 153 3.03 7.30 15.73
C THR A 153 2.43 5.90 15.65
N SER A 154 1.30 5.74 16.30
CA SER A 154 0.40 4.59 16.23
C SER A 154 -0.78 4.87 15.30
N LEU A 155 -1.60 3.86 15.00
CA LEU A 155 -2.85 4.08 14.28
C LEU A 155 -3.83 4.95 15.07
N ALA A 156 -3.86 4.81 16.41
CA ALA A 156 -4.76 5.56 17.27
C ALA A 156 -4.48 7.07 17.21
N ASP A 157 -3.20 7.47 17.13
CA ASP A 157 -2.79 8.88 17.01
C ASP A 157 -3.28 9.55 15.72
N LEU A 158 -3.67 8.76 14.72
CA LEU A 158 -4.17 9.23 13.43
C LEU A 158 -5.69 9.33 13.38
N ALA A 159 -6.39 8.77 14.37
CA ALA A 159 -7.85 8.81 14.44
C ALA A 159 -8.34 10.25 14.61
N ASN A 160 -9.42 10.58 13.91
CA ASN A 160 -10.03 11.91 13.94
C ASN A 160 -11.49 11.81 13.47
N LYS A 161 -12.20 12.95 13.47
CA LYS A 161 -13.62 13.03 13.08
C LYS A 161 -13.92 12.50 11.66
N ASP A 162 -12.95 12.52 10.73
CA ASP A 162 -13.15 12.02 9.36
C ASP A 162 -13.28 10.48 9.33
N CYS A 163 -12.89 9.77 10.39
CA CYS A 163 -13.12 8.33 10.53
C CYS A 163 -14.61 7.98 10.46
N TRP A 164 -15.47 8.77 11.09
CA TRP A 164 -16.92 8.56 11.06
C TRP A 164 -17.51 8.80 9.68
N PHE A 165 -16.99 9.79 8.95
CA PHE A 165 -17.35 10.01 7.56
C PHE A 165 -16.98 8.79 6.69
N GLY A 166 -15.74 8.30 6.82
CA GLY A 166 -15.28 7.11 6.10
C GLY A 166 -16.13 5.88 6.40
N MET A 167 -16.43 5.62 7.67
CA MET A 167 -17.29 4.50 8.08
C MET A 167 -18.68 4.57 7.47
N HIS A 168 -19.29 5.76 7.44
CA HIS A 168 -20.59 5.95 6.79
C HIS A 168 -20.55 5.66 5.29
N GLN A 169 -19.56 6.20 4.56
CA GLN A 169 -19.42 5.97 3.11
C GLN A 169 -19.15 4.50 2.77
N LEU A 170 -18.47 3.79 3.67
CA LEU A 170 -18.11 2.38 3.50
C LEU A 170 -19.18 1.42 4.05
N HIS A 171 -20.30 1.95 4.57
CA HIS A 171 -21.34 1.18 5.24
C HIS A 171 -20.78 0.27 6.35
N ILE A 172 -19.86 0.84 7.14
CA ILE A 172 -19.32 0.21 8.34
C ILE A 172 -20.19 0.61 9.51
N ASP A 173 -20.78 -0.40 10.15
CA ASP A 173 -21.56 -0.21 11.37
C ASP A 173 -20.62 -0.13 12.58
N PRO A 174 -20.63 0.98 13.35
CA PRO A 174 -19.69 1.20 14.44
C PRO A 174 -19.97 0.38 15.71
N GLU A 175 -21.13 -0.28 15.84
CA GLU A 175 -21.55 -0.92 17.09
C GLU A 175 -20.53 -1.93 17.63
N PHE A 176 -19.87 -2.68 16.73
CA PHE A 176 -18.88 -3.68 17.13
C PHE A 176 -17.67 -3.07 17.84
N MET A 177 -17.34 -1.79 17.61
CA MET A 177 -16.17 -1.12 18.21
C MET A 177 -16.30 -0.98 19.73
N SER A 178 -17.51 -1.07 20.28
CA SER A 178 -17.75 -1.04 21.73
C SER A 178 -17.56 -2.41 22.41
N LEU A 179 -17.42 -3.48 21.62
CA LEU A 179 -17.21 -4.85 22.09
C LEU A 179 -15.71 -5.17 22.18
N ASP A 180 -15.34 -6.23 22.92
CA ASP A 180 -13.95 -6.68 22.90
C ASP A 180 -13.57 -7.20 21.50
N VAL A 181 -12.34 -6.92 21.07
CA VAL A 181 -11.81 -7.29 19.75
C VAL A 181 -11.95 -8.80 19.49
N LYS A 182 -11.90 -9.63 20.53
CA LYS A 182 -12.07 -11.10 20.39
C LYS A 182 -13.48 -11.48 19.94
N GLU A 183 -14.49 -10.65 20.21
CA GLU A 183 -15.90 -10.89 19.90
C GLU A 183 -16.28 -10.40 18.49
N TRP A 184 -15.46 -9.55 17.87
CA TRP A 184 -15.73 -8.96 16.55
C TRP A 184 -15.95 -10.02 15.48
N ALA A 185 -15.14 -11.09 15.48
CA ALA A 185 -15.25 -12.16 14.48
C ALA A 185 -16.60 -12.90 14.53
N THR A 186 -17.30 -12.86 15.67
CA THR A 186 -18.64 -13.44 15.82
C THR A 186 -19.77 -12.44 15.58
N ASN A 187 -19.49 -11.15 15.74
CA ASN A 187 -20.46 -10.06 15.59
C ASN A 187 -21.01 -9.95 14.15
N ALA A 188 -22.34 -9.79 14.02
CA ALA A 188 -23.02 -9.76 12.74
C ALA A 188 -22.71 -8.49 11.92
N ALA A 189 -22.66 -7.33 12.57
CA ALA A 189 -22.30 -6.05 11.95
C ALA A 189 -20.87 -6.08 11.39
N PHE A 190 -19.91 -6.58 12.19
CA PHE A 190 -18.53 -6.76 11.74
C PHE A 190 -18.43 -7.67 10.50
N LYS A 191 -19.08 -8.84 10.53
CA LYS A 191 -19.11 -9.77 9.37
C LYS A 191 -19.69 -9.13 8.12
N LYS A 192 -20.76 -8.34 8.26
CA LYS A 192 -21.38 -7.61 7.15
C LYS A 192 -20.42 -6.58 6.57
N SER A 193 -19.73 -5.81 7.41
CA SER A 193 -18.74 -4.83 6.98
C SER A 193 -17.53 -5.48 6.29
N VAL A 194 -17.06 -6.63 6.77
CA VAL A 194 -15.95 -7.39 6.15
C VAL A 194 -16.21 -7.65 4.66
N VAL A 195 -17.44 -8.02 4.28
CA VAL A 195 -17.79 -8.30 2.87
C VAL A 195 -17.58 -7.06 2.00
N ASN A 196 -18.01 -5.89 2.48
CA ASN A 196 -17.89 -4.64 1.73
C ASN A 196 -16.44 -4.16 1.65
N VAL A 197 -15.74 -4.11 2.78
CA VAL A 197 -14.38 -3.54 2.82
C VAL A 197 -13.35 -4.43 2.12
N CYS A 198 -13.53 -5.77 2.16
CA CYS A 198 -12.67 -6.70 1.43
C CYS A 198 -12.95 -6.74 -0.08
N ALA A 199 -14.14 -6.33 -0.52
CA ALA A 199 -14.48 -6.22 -1.94
C ALA A 199 -13.88 -4.97 -2.60
N MET A 200 -13.37 -4.02 -1.81
CA MET A 200 -12.73 -2.83 -2.36
C MET A 200 -11.43 -3.17 -3.07
N ASN A 201 -11.36 -2.80 -4.34
CA ASN A 201 -10.12 -2.86 -5.09
C ASN A 201 -9.12 -1.84 -4.53
N VAL A 202 -7.87 -2.24 -4.38
CA VAL A 202 -6.76 -1.32 -4.07
C VAL A 202 -6.41 -0.55 -5.34
N VAL A 203 -7.31 0.37 -5.75
CA VAL A 203 -7.23 1.08 -7.03
C VAL A 203 -5.99 1.95 -7.10
N ASN A 204 -5.53 2.55 -5.99
CA ASN A 204 -4.36 3.42 -6.03
C ASN A 204 -3.08 2.67 -6.42
N ASP A 205 -2.75 1.57 -5.73
CA ASP A 205 -1.58 0.75 -6.09
C ASP A 205 -1.76 0.04 -7.44
N CYS A 206 -2.98 -0.35 -7.80
CA CYS A 206 -3.28 -0.93 -9.11
C CYS A 206 -3.16 0.09 -10.25
N ALA A 207 -3.58 1.34 -10.05
CA ALA A 207 -3.47 2.42 -11.03
C ALA A 207 -2.02 2.88 -11.16
N GLU A 208 -1.28 3.02 -10.06
CA GLU A 208 0.17 3.29 -10.11
C GLU A 208 0.92 2.14 -10.80
N ARG A 209 0.58 0.88 -10.50
CA ARG A 209 1.09 -0.29 -11.24
C ARG A 209 0.71 -0.26 -12.71
N GLY A 210 -0.53 0.08 -13.02
CA GLY A 210 -1.08 0.12 -14.38
C GLY A 210 -0.43 1.22 -15.23
N VAL A 211 -0.36 2.44 -14.71
CA VAL A 211 0.34 3.59 -15.32
C VAL A 211 1.82 3.29 -15.46
N LYS A 212 2.46 2.68 -14.45
CA LYS A 212 3.87 2.32 -14.53
C LYS A 212 4.13 1.24 -15.59
N LEU A 213 3.29 0.20 -15.61
CA LEU A 213 3.33 -0.86 -16.62
C LEU A 213 3.14 -0.27 -18.02
N MET A 214 2.14 0.60 -18.17
CA MET A 214 1.84 1.28 -19.42
C MET A 214 2.99 2.18 -19.86
N SER A 215 3.56 2.98 -18.97
CA SER A 215 4.75 3.81 -19.24
C SER A 215 5.97 2.97 -19.64
N ASP A 216 6.19 1.83 -18.97
CA ASP A 216 7.28 0.91 -19.32
C ASP A 216 7.04 0.26 -20.70
N PHE A 217 5.79 -0.06 -21.07
CA PHE A 217 5.44 -0.57 -22.39
C PHE A 217 5.45 0.49 -23.49
N VAL A 218 5.02 1.72 -23.23
CA VAL A 218 5.11 2.85 -24.17
C VAL A 218 6.56 3.09 -24.57
N ALA A 219 7.52 2.97 -23.63
CA ALA A 219 8.94 3.10 -23.93
C ALA A 219 9.48 2.00 -24.86
N VAL A 220 8.86 0.81 -24.83
CA VAL A 220 9.21 -0.34 -25.69
C VAL A 220 8.46 -0.30 -27.02
N ALA A 221 7.20 0.10 -26.97
CA ALA A 221 6.32 0.25 -28.11
C ALA A 221 6.58 1.58 -28.80
N ARG A 222 7.55 1.58 -29.70
CA ARG A 222 7.99 2.75 -30.49
C ARG A 222 6.88 3.46 -31.29
N LYS A 223 5.66 2.91 -31.34
CA LYS A 223 4.46 3.45 -32.01
C LYS A 223 3.18 3.03 -31.29
N GLU A 224 2.17 3.90 -31.29
CA GLU A 224 0.85 3.67 -30.66
C GLU A 224 0.18 2.37 -31.13
N GLN A 225 0.24 2.05 -32.42
CA GLN A 225 -0.34 0.81 -32.94
C GLN A 225 0.29 -0.46 -32.32
N HIS A 226 1.60 -0.45 -32.08
CA HIS A 226 2.28 -1.59 -31.46
C HIS A 226 1.91 -1.72 -29.98
N LEU A 227 1.75 -0.59 -29.30
CA LEU A 227 1.31 -0.52 -27.92
C LEU A 227 -0.11 -1.08 -27.75
N GLN A 228 -1.04 -0.70 -28.63
CA GLN A 228 -2.41 -1.24 -28.66
C GLN A 228 -2.41 -2.75 -28.90
N ASN A 229 -1.59 -3.25 -29.84
CA ASN A 229 -1.48 -4.69 -30.09
C ASN A 229 -0.92 -5.45 -28.88
N VAL A 230 0.07 -4.89 -28.18
CA VAL A 230 0.63 -5.48 -26.95
C VAL A 230 -0.41 -5.52 -25.83
N LEU A 231 -1.17 -4.44 -25.64
CA LEU A 231 -2.24 -4.39 -24.64
C LEU A 231 -3.34 -5.42 -24.93
N GLN A 232 -3.76 -5.54 -26.19
CA GLN A 232 -4.75 -6.54 -26.59
C GLN A 232 -4.25 -7.96 -26.36
N ALA A 233 -2.98 -8.25 -26.64
CA ALA A 233 -2.38 -9.55 -26.37
C ALA A 233 -2.33 -9.86 -24.85
N VAL A 234 -1.94 -8.88 -24.03
CA VAL A 234 -1.91 -9.02 -22.56
C VAL A 234 -3.31 -9.23 -21.98
N GLU A 235 -4.31 -8.49 -22.48
CA GLU A 235 -5.68 -8.62 -21.99
C GLU A 235 -6.32 -9.92 -22.47
N HIS A 236 -6.02 -10.36 -23.70
CA HIS A 236 -6.39 -11.68 -24.17
C HIS A 236 -5.78 -12.78 -23.29
N ASP A 237 -4.48 -12.72 -22.98
CA ASP A 237 -3.81 -13.66 -22.07
C ASP A 237 -4.46 -13.67 -20.67
N ARG A 238 -4.78 -12.49 -20.10
CA ARG A 238 -5.52 -12.39 -18.83
C ARG A 238 -6.92 -13.00 -18.87
N SER A 239 -7.60 -12.91 -20.02
CA SER A 239 -8.93 -13.50 -20.22
C SER A 239 -8.87 -15.02 -20.31
N GLN A 240 -7.80 -15.56 -20.89
CA GLN A 240 -7.57 -17.01 -21.02
C GLN A 240 -7.00 -17.61 -19.73
N GLN A 241 -6.20 -16.84 -18.98
CA GLN A 241 -5.65 -17.20 -17.68
C GLN A 241 -6.18 -16.24 -16.61
N PRO A 242 -7.41 -16.44 -16.12
CA PRO A 242 -8.00 -15.57 -15.11
C PRO A 242 -7.26 -15.73 -13.77
N ASN A 243 -6.20 -14.94 -13.58
CA ASN A 243 -5.41 -14.77 -12.36
C ASN A 243 -5.13 -16.06 -11.55
N LEU A 244 -3.87 -16.46 -11.42
CA LEU A 244 -3.42 -17.46 -10.42
C LEU A 244 -3.89 -17.13 -8.98
N ARG A 245 -4.27 -15.88 -8.69
CA ARG A 245 -4.90 -15.46 -7.42
C ARG A 245 -6.32 -15.99 -7.19
N ARG A 246 -7.08 -16.35 -8.23
CA ARG A 246 -8.41 -16.98 -8.09
C ARG A 246 -8.36 -18.51 -7.98
N CYS A 247 -7.22 -19.14 -8.24
CA CYS A 247 -7.07 -20.61 -8.21
C CYS A 247 -7.08 -21.25 -6.81
N LYS A 248 -7.17 -20.49 -5.70
CA LYS A 248 -7.19 -21.08 -4.35
C LYS A 248 -8.54 -21.66 -3.88
N HIS A 249 -9.59 -21.66 -4.70
CA HIS A 249 -10.93 -22.11 -4.26
C HIS A 249 -11.53 -23.31 -5.03
N LYS A 250 -10.72 -24.12 -5.73
CA LYS A 250 -11.23 -25.32 -6.43
C LYS A 250 -10.40 -26.59 -6.26
N VAL A 251 -9.74 -26.77 -5.12
CA VAL A 251 -9.07 -28.04 -4.80
C VAL A 251 -9.37 -28.45 -3.36
N ILE A 252 -10.64 -28.73 -3.05
CA ILE A 252 -11.06 -29.83 -2.14
C ILE A 252 -12.50 -30.19 -2.54
N ALA A 253 -12.65 -31.18 -3.41
CA ALA A 253 -13.84 -32.02 -3.56
C ALA A 253 -13.44 -33.18 -4.47
N SER A 254 -12.78 -34.16 -3.87
CA SER A 254 -12.66 -35.54 -4.34
C SER A 254 -13.22 -36.42 -3.23
#